data_AF-D8DYW6-F1
#
_entry.id   AF-D8DYW6-F1
#
_cell.length_a   1.000
_cell.length_b   1.000
_cell.length_c   1.000
_cell.angle_alpha   90.00
_cell.angle_beta   90.00
_cell.angle_gamma   90.00
#
_symmetry.space_group_name_H-M   'P 1'
#
loop_
_entity.id
_entity.type
_entity.pdbx_description
1 polymer ?
#
loop_
_entity_poly.entity_id
_entity_poly.type
_entity_poly.pdbx_seq_one_letter_code
_entity_poly.pdbx_strand_id
1 'polypeptide(L)'
;MSNKRNLKKSINNICTVLFADCVAESLYGEQKRTDKEIDTFLSSILLFHADYISRISHPEPGMKQKDYFKQLIEDFNKQVGELIDQFTSVG
;
A
#
# COMPACT_ATOMS: atom_id res chain seq x y z
N MET A 1 -20.96 -9.84 -1.50
CA MET A 1 -20.29 -8.85 -0.62
C MET A 1 -19.04 -9.37 0.09
N SER A 2 -18.80 -10.69 0.15
CA SER A 2 -17.61 -11.27 0.81
C SER A 2 -16.27 -10.89 0.15
N ASN A 3 -16.23 -10.67 -1.17
CA ASN A 3 -14.98 -10.35 -1.87
C ASN A 3 -14.46 -8.93 -1.54
N LYS A 4 -15.30 -7.88 -1.61
CA LYS A 4 -14.88 -6.50 -1.29
C LYS A 4 -14.38 -6.34 0.15
N ARG A 5 -15.08 -6.95 1.11
CA ARG A 5 -14.68 -6.91 2.54
C ARG A 5 -13.34 -7.60 2.74
N ASN A 6 -13.15 -8.77 2.15
CA ASN A 6 -11.89 -9.49 2.24
C ASN A 6 -10.75 -8.71 1.57
N LEU A 7 -11.00 -8.10 0.41
CA LEU A 7 -10.01 -7.30 -0.30
C LEU A 7 -9.58 -6.07 0.52
N LYS A 8 -10.53 -5.31 1.10
CA LYS A 8 -10.21 -4.21 2.03
C LYS A 8 -9.38 -4.70 3.22
N LYS A 9 -9.73 -5.86 3.78
CA LYS A 9 -8.98 -6.46 4.90
C LYS A 9 -7.55 -6.82 4.49
N SER A 10 -7.36 -7.41 3.32
CA SER A 10 -6.03 -7.74 2.79
C SER A 10 -5.18 -6.47 2.60
N ILE A 11 -5.74 -5.43 1.99
CA ILE A 11 -5.06 -4.13 1.82
C ILE A 11 -4.71 -3.51 3.17
N ASN A 12 -5.65 -3.47 4.11
CA ASN A 12 -5.39 -2.96 5.46
C ASN A 12 -4.24 -3.71 6.14
N ASN A 13 -4.24 -5.04 6.07
CA ASN A 13 -3.19 -5.86 6.68
C ASN A 13 -1.82 -5.55 6.07
N ILE A 14 -1.73 -5.49 4.74
CA ILE A 14 -0.48 -5.22 4.03
C ILE A 14 0.04 -3.82 4.37
N CYS A 15 -0.81 -2.79 4.27
CA CYS A 15 -0.42 -1.42 4.61
C CYS A 15 -0.04 -1.26 6.09
N THR A 16 -0.72 -1.98 7.00
CA THR A 16 -0.36 -1.95 8.43
C THR A 16 1.02 -2.52 8.69
N VAL A 17 1.37 -3.65 8.03
CA VAL A 17 2.71 -4.24 8.14
C VAL A 17 3.77 -3.30 7.58
N LEU A 18 3.57 -2.78 6.35
CA LEU A 18 4.51 -1.84 5.73
C LEU A 18 4.72 -0.58 6.58
N PHE A 19 3.65 -0.06 7.17
CA PHE A 19 3.72 1.11 8.03
C PHE A 19 4.50 0.80 9.31
N ALA A 20 4.24 -0.34 9.94
CA ALA A 20 4.96 -0.78 11.14
C ALA A 20 6.45 -0.99 10.85
N ASP A 21 6.81 -1.56 9.70
CA ASP A 21 8.19 -1.74 9.27
C ASP A 21 8.91 -0.38 9.09
N CYS A 22 8.24 0.60 8.47
CA CYS A 22 8.78 1.96 8.33
C CYS A 22 8.99 2.64 9.68
N VAL A 23 8.05 2.47 10.63
CA VAL A 23 8.18 2.99 11.99
C VAL A 23 9.31 2.30 12.74
N ALA A 24 9.47 0.98 12.58
CA ALA A 24 10.56 0.24 13.19
C ALA A 24 11.92 0.73 12.67
N GLU A 25 12.04 0.98 11.35
CA GLU A 25 13.24 1.58 10.75
C GLU A 25 13.53 2.97 11.33
N SER A 26 12.51 3.78 11.60
CA SER A 26 12.67 5.10 12.23
C SER A 26 13.21 5.02 13.66
N LEU A 27 12.78 4.01 14.43
CA LEU A 27 13.14 3.87 15.84
C LEU A 27 14.46 3.12 16.06
N TYR A 28 14.77 2.18 15.18
CA TYR A 28 15.83 1.19 15.38
C TYR A 28 16.82 1.07 14.21
N GLY A 29 16.58 1.76 13.10
CA GLY A 29 17.45 1.72 11.92
C GLY A 29 18.83 2.30 12.21
N GLU A 30 19.86 1.75 11.57
CA GLU A 30 21.27 2.15 11.72
C GLU A 30 21.60 3.49 11.03
N GLN A 31 20.68 4.45 11.04
CA GLN A 31 20.74 5.75 10.33
C GLN A 31 21.03 5.67 8.81
N LYS A 32 20.65 4.56 8.16
CA LYS A 32 20.77 4.42 6.70
C LYS A 32 19.87 5.37 5.93
N ARG A 33 18.82 5.87 6.56
CA ARG A 33 17.87 6.84 5.98
C ARG A 33 17.59 7.98 6.93
N THR A 34 17.30 9.12 6.34
CA THR A 34 16.89 10.33 7.03
C THR A 34 15.42 10.26 7.45
N ASP A 35 15.06 10.96 8.52
CA ASP A 35 13.67 11.07 8.98
C ASP A 35 12.72 11.53 7.87
N LYS A 36 13.19 12.43 6.98
CA LYS A 36 12.40 12.92 5.84
C LYS A 36 12.09 11.83 4.81
N GLU A 37 13.03 10.92 4.56
CA GLU A 37 12.79 9.79 3.66
C GLU A 37 11.77 8.84 4.27
N ILE A 38 11.89 8.55 5.56
CA ILE A 38 10.93 7.72 6.30
C ILE A 38 9.54 8.36 6.29
N ASP A 39 9.42 9.65 6.59
CA ASP A 39 8.16 10.40 6.54
C ASP A 39 7.51 10.34 5.15
N THR A 40 8.32 10.36 4.10
CA THR A 40 7.86 10.24 2.71
C THR A 40 7.30 8.84 2.45
N PHE A 41 7.96 7.77 2.94
CA PHE A 41 7.45 6.40 2.83
C PHE A 41 6.14 6.22 3.61
N LEU A 42 6.09 6.69 4.86
CA LEU A 42 4.89 6.62 5.71
C LEU A 42 3.72 7.36 5.05
N SER A 43 3.95 8.57 4.54
CA SER A 43 2.94 9.36 3.84
C SER A 43 2.45 8.66 2.58
N SER A 44 3.35 8.06 1.80
CA SER A 44 3.00 7.32 0.59
C SER A 44 2.10 6.13 0.92
N ILE A 45 2.41 5.36 1.97
CA ILE A 45 1.60 4.23 2.44
C ILE A 45 0.18 4.67 2.79
N LEU A 46 0.03 5.77 3.52
CA LEU A 46 -1.28 6.32 3.88
C LEU A 46 -2.08 6.77 2.66
N LEU A 47 -1.43 7.44 1.71
CA LEU A 47 -2.09 7.97 0.52
C LEU A 47 -2.65 6.87 -0.38
N PHE A 48 -1.84 5.87 -0.75
CA PHE A 48 -2.39 4.80 -1.60
C PHE A 48 -3.33 3.89 -0.82
N HIS A 49 -3.12 3.66 0.48
CA HIS A 49 -4.10 2.94 1.30
C HIS A 49 -5.50 3.56 1.19
N ALA A 50 -5.59 4.87 1.41
CA ALA A 50 -6.84 5.61 1.30
C ALA A 50 -7.44 5.50 -0.12
N ASP A 51 -6.61 5.64 -1.15
CA ASP A 51 -7.02 5.50 -2.55
C ASP A 51 -7.64 4.13 -2.85
N TYR A 52 -6.94 3.03 -2.56
CA TYR A 52 -7.44 1.70 -2.87
C TYR A 52 -8.68 1.32 -2.05
N ILE A 53 -8.78 1.76 -0.79
CA ILE A 53 -10.00 1.56 0.00
C ILE A 53 -11.19 2.30 -0.62
N SER A 54 -10.96 3.51 -1.15
CA SER A 54 -11.97 4.28 -1.87
C SER A 54 -12.37 3.58 -3.18
N ARG A 55 -11.40 3.19 -4.02
CA ARG A 55 -11.62 2.48 -5.30
C ARG A 55 -12.42 1.18 -5.12
N ILE A 56 -12.18 0.42 -4.05
CA ILE A 56 -12.99 -0.78 -3.76
C ILE A 56 -14.45 -0.43 -3.43
N SER A 57 -14.65 0.68 -2.73
CA SER A 57 -15.98 1.18 -2.33
C SER A 57 -16.76 1.72 -3.52
N HIS A 58 -16.06 2.34 -4.47
CA HIS A 58 -16.62 3.04 -5.63
C HIS A 58 -16.02 2.52 -6.95
N PRO A 59 -16.38 1.30 -7.40
CA PRO A 59 -15.92 0.78 -8.68
C PRO A 59 -16.39 1.64 -9.86
N GLU A 60 -15.57 1.70 -10.92
CA GLU A 60 -15.85 2.50 -12.10
C GLU A 60 -17.11 2.00 -12.84
N PRO A 61 -18.06 2.90 -13.16
CA PRO A 61 -19.24 2.53 -13.92
C PRO A 61 -18.86 2.17 -15.37
N GLY A 62 -19.48 1.13 -15.92
CA GLY A 62 -19.26 0.69 -17.31
C GLY A 62 -18.22 -0.41 -17.49
N MET A 63 -17.40 -0.72 -16.47
CA MET A 63 -16.49 -1.87 -16.49
C MET A 63 -17.13 -3.12 -15.84
N LYS A 64 -16.82 -4.31 -16.35
CA LYS A 64 -17.18 -5.57 -15.67
C LYS A 64 -16.47 -5.63 -14.32
N GLN A 65 -17.21 -5.85 -13.24
CA GLN A 65 -16.66 -5.84 -11.88
C GLN A 65 -15.48 -6.79 -11.69
N LYS A 66 -15.50 -7.96 -12.33
CA LYS A 66 -14.40 -8.93 -12.24
C LYS A 66 -13.10 -8.38 -12.80
N ASP A 67 -13.17 -7.72 -13.96
CA ASP A 67 -12.01 -7.17 -14.65
C ASP A 67 -11.47 -5.95 -13.87
N TYR A 68 -12.37 -5.10 -13.37
CA TYR A 68 -12.02 -3.97 -12.49
C TYR A 68 -11.23 -4.42 -11.25
N PHE A 69 -11.76 -5.40 -10.51
CA PHE A 69 -11.08 -5.85 -9.28
C PHE A 69 -9.80 -6.61 -9.57
N LYS A 70 -9.69 -7.31 -10.70
CA LYS A 70 -8.45 -7.95 -11.12
C LYS A 70 -7.36 -6.89 -11.36
N GLN A 71 -7.67 -5.87 -12.15
CA GLN A 71 -6.75 -4.78 -12.44
C GLN A 71 -6.37 -4.01 -11.17
N LEU A 72 -7.34 -3.71 -10.30
CA LEU A 72 -7.09 -3.02 -9.03
C LEU A 72 -6.11 -3.78 -8.13
N ILE A 73 -6.19 -5.12 -8.10
CA ILE A 73 -5.25 -5.96 -7.33
C ILE A 73 -3.86 -5.95 -7.99
N GLU A 74 -3.78 -6.03 -9.31
CA GLU A 74 -2.52 -5.96 -10.06
C GLU A 74 -1.81 -4.60 -9.83
N ASP A 75 -2.56 -3.50 -9.93
CA ASP A 75 -2.07 -2.14 -9.66
C ASP A 75 -1.55 -2.01 -8.22
N PHE A 76 -2.32 -2.50 -7.24
CA PHE A 76 -1.95 -2.45 -5.83
C PHE A 76 -0.65 -3.21 -5.56
N ASN A 77 -0.56 -4.45 -6.05
CA ASN A 77 0.63 -5.28 -5.86
C ASN A 77 1.86 -4.66 -6.50
N LYS A 78 1.71 -4.06 -7.69
CA LYS A 78 2.79 -3.35 -8.37
C LYS A 78 3.28 -2.17 -7.53
N GLN A 79 2.36 -1.33 -7.05
CA GLN A 79 2.71 -0.15 -6.26
C GLN A 79 3.35 -0.50 -4.91
N VAL A 80 2.87 -1.56 -4.26
CA VAL A 80 3.51 -2.10 -3.05
C VAL A 80 4.91 -2.64 -3.35
N GLY A 81 5.08 -3.38 -4.45
CA GLY A 81 6.38 -3.87 -4.88
C GLY A 81 7.38 -2.74 -5.13
N GLU A 82 6.98 -1.71 -5.89
CA GLU A 82 7.81 -0.53 -6.15
C GLU A 82 8.21 0.19 -4.86
N LEU A 83 7.31 0.31 -3.88
CA LEU A 83 7.62 0.91 -2.59
C LEU A 83 8.62 0.07 -1.80
N ILE A 84 8.44 -1.26 -1.75
CA ILE A 84 9.37 -2.17 -1.08
C ILE A 84 10.74 -2.13 -1.76
N ASP A 85 10.78 -2.09 -3.09
CA ASP A 85 12.03 -1.99 -3.84
C ASP A 85 12.76 -0.68 -3.52
N GLN A 86 12.05 0.46 -3.51
CA GLN A 86 12.63 1.75 -3.10
C GLN A 86 13.11 1.76 -1.64
N PHE A 87 12.36 1.09 -0.76
CA PHE A 87 12.72 0.95 0.65
C PHE A 87 14.00 0.09 0.78
N THR A 88 14.08 -1.05 0.10
CA THR A 88 15.19 -1.99 0.24
C THR A 88 16.43 -1.66 -0.60
N SER A 89 16.28 -0.92 -1.71
CA SER A 89 17.35 -0.57 -2.65
C SER A 89 18.40 0.40 -2.10
N VAL A 90 18.24 0.90 -0.87
CA VAL A 90 19.27 1.69 -0.18
C VAL A 90 20.03 0.74 0.77
N GLY A 91 20.90 -0.08 0.17
CA GLY A 91 21.79 -1.03 0.83
C GLY A 91 23.17 -1.03 0.17
#